data_AF-K9TJZ1-F1
#
_entry.id   AF-K9TJZ1-F1
#
_cell.length_a   1.000
_cell.length_b   1.000
_cell.length_c   1.000
_cell.angle_alpha   90.00
_cell.angle_beta   90.00
_cell.angle_gamma   90.00
#
_symmetry.space_group_name_H-M   'P 1'
#
loop_
_entity.id
_entity.type
_entity.pdbx_description
1 polymer ?
#
loop_
_entity_poly.entity_id
_entity_poly.type
_entity_poly.pdbx_seq_one_letter_code
_entity_poly.pdbx_strand_id
1 'polypeptide(L)'
;MKIFSDESKLLAKNWETYQELLKAEQTLRKELQDFLESLEAQLVKNPWWQNQWNFIVYEETEIYISNGNWVSSYDEYVILIGLEGLTPERLFGMDNPPLLYVKSSDYGLGELLIEKLKEEEMLKQGDIDYSSSRYLVTQPLKVLPNEVEKFDKVVRQPALDFLSYYATTLEKYTELIEKNLS
;
A
#
# COMPACT_ATOMS: atom_id res chain seq x y z
N MET A 1 -14.17 -38.99 -25.87
CA MET A 1 -13.96 -37.57 -25.48
C MET A 1 -14.24 -37.46 -23.98
N LYS A 2 -13.25 -37.11 -23.14
CA LYS A 2 -13.52 -36.77 -21.73
C LYS A 2 -14.07 -35.34 -21.72
N ILE A 3 -15.30 -35.16 -21.24
CA ILE A 3 -15.96 -33.84 -21.17
C ILE A 3 -15.34 -32.98 -20.06
N PHE A 4 -14.88 -33.59 -18.97
CA PHE A 4 -14.26 -32.90 -17.83
C PHE A 4 -12.82 -33.39 -17.58
N SER A 5 -11.94 -32.44 -17.24
CA SER A 5 -10.59 -32.73 -16.74
C SER A 5 -10.66 -33.38 -15.35
N ASP A 6 -9.54 -33.91 -14.87
CA ASP A 6 -9.53 -34.57 -13.56
C ASP A 6 -9.56 -33.53 -12.42
N GLU A 7 -9.06 -32.31 -12.64
CA GLU A 7 -9.20 -31.13 -11.75
C GLU A 7 -10.66 -30.68 -11.64
N SER A 8 -11.39 -30.58 -12.76
CA SER A 8 -12.81 -30.23 -12.73
C SER A 8 -13.65 -31.27 -11.98
N LYS A 9 -13.30 -32.55 -12.08
CA LYS A 9 -13.95 -33.62 -11.31
C LYS A 9 -13.61 -33.54 -9.83
N LEU A 10 -12.38 -33.15 -9.48
CA LEU A 10 -11.99 -32.92 -8.09
C LEU A 10 -12.83 -31.78 -7.49
N LEU A 11 -12.99 -30.68 -8.21
CA LEU A 11 -13.83 -29.55 -7.78
C LEU A 11 -15.30 -29.97 -7.60
N ALA A 12 -15.87 -30.69 -8.57
CA ALA A 12 -17.24 -31.19 -8.47
C ALA A 12 -17.46 -32.16 -7.29
N LYS A 13 -16.45 -32.99 -6.96
CA LYS A 13 -16.51 -33.91 -5.80
C LYS A 13 -16.42 -33.19 -4.46
N ASN A 14 -15.82 -32.00 -4.43
CA ASN A 14 -15.62 -31.20 -3.22
C ASN A 14 -16.41 -29.89 -3.30
N TRP A 15 -17.58 -29.90 -3.96
CA TRP A 15 -18.33 -28.68 -4.26
C TRP A 15 -18.74 -27.91 -3.00
N GLU A 16 -19.16 -28.59 -1.94
CA GLU A 16 -19.52 -27.97 -0.66
C GLU A 16 -18.30 -27.23 -0.05
N THR A 17 -17.15 -27.91 0.04
CA THR A 17 -15.90 -27.30 0.49
C THR A 17 -15.49 -26.12 -0.39
N TYR A 18 -15.66 -26.22 -1.71
CA TYR A 18 -15.38 -25.10 -2.62
C TYR A 18 -16.27 -23.89 -2.32
N GLN A 19 -17.57 -24.09 -2.07
CA GLN A 19 -18.48 -23.01 -1.68
C GLN A 19 -18.10 -22.38 -0.34
N GLU A 20 -17.68 -23.19 0.64
CA GLU A 20 -17.18 -22.70 1.93
C GLU A 20 -15.93 -21.82 1.75
N LEU A 21 -14.98 -22.26 0.93
CA LEU A 21 -13.77 -21.50 0.62
C LEU A 21 -14.06 -20.17 -0.09
N LEU A 22 -14.98 -20.17 -1.07
CA LEU A 22 -15.41 -18.93 -1.73
C LEU A 22 -16.01 -17.93 -0.75
N LYS A 23 -16.84 -18.40 0.19
CA LYS A 23 -17.43 -17.54 1.22
C LYS A 23 -16.38 -17.02 2.22
N ALA A 24 -15.44 -17.88 2.62
CA ALA A 24 -14.33 -17.49 3.49
C ALA A 24 -13.46 -16.43 2.82
N GLU A 25 -13.16 -16.57 1.53
CA GLU A 25 -12.41 -15.58 0.75
C GLU A 25 -13.11 -14.22 0.71
N GLN A 26 -14.42 -14.19 0.44
CA GLN A 26 -15.21 -12.94 0.48
C GLN A 26 -15.18 -12.29 1.87
N THR A 27 -15.28 -13.10 2.93
CA THR A 27 -15.20 -12.60 4.31
C THR A 27 -13.83 -11.99 4.58
N LEU A 28 -12.76 -12.69 4.18
CA LEU A 28 -11.40 -12.19 4.31
C LEU A 28 -11.18 -10.88 3.55
N ARG A 29 -11.69 -10.73 2.33
CA ARG A 29 -11.59 -9.45 1.59
C ARG A 29 -12.15 -8.29 2.39
N LYS A 30 -13.31 -8.49 3.01
CA LYS A 30 -13.91 -7.48 3.88
C LYS A 30 -13.06 -7.21 5.11
N GLU A 31 -12.54 -8.24 5.76
CA GLU A 31 -11.65 -8.08 6.93
C GLU A 31 -10.36 -7.32 6.57
N LEU A 32 -9.82 -7.51 5.37
CA LEU A 32 -8.66 -6.78 4.85
C LEU A 32 -8.99 -5.31 4.56
N GLN A 33 -10.18 -5.03 4.03
CA GLN A 33 -10.66 -3.66 3.87
C GLN A 33 -10.83 -2.97 5.23
N ASP A 34 -11.53 -3.61 6.17
CA ASP A 34 -11.72 -3.09 7.54
C ASP A 34 -10.34 -2.86 8.22
N PHE A 35 -9.37 -3.74 7.95
CA PHE A 35 -7.99 -3.57 8.40
C PHE A 35 -7.34 -2.31 7.83
N LEU A 36 -7.45 -2.06 6.52
CA LEU A 36 -6.90 -0.88 5.87
C LEU A 36 -7.49 0.41 6.48
N GLU A 37 -8.82 0.46 6.58
CA GLU A 37 -9.55 1.60 7.18
C GLU A 37 -9.12 1.84 8.64
N SER A 38 -8.85 0.78 9.39
CA SER A 38 -8.43 0.88 10.78
C SER A 38 -7.06 1.54 10.99
N LEU A 39 -6.23 1.70 9.94
CA LEU A 39 -4.92 2.34 10.04
C LEU A 39 -5.03 3.84 10.36
N GLU A 40 -6.06 4.51 9.84
CA GLU A 40 -6.26 5.95 10.02
C GLU A 40 -6.29 6.36 11.51
N ALA A 41 -7.04 5.61 12.33
CA ALA A 41 -7.19 5.89 13.76
C ALA A 41 -5.87 5.87 14.55
N GLN A 42 -4.81 5.29 14.00
CA GLN A 42 -3.46 5.31 14.57
C GLN A 42 -2.61 6.40 13.96
N LEU A 43 -2.70 6.61 12.64
CA LEU A 43 -1.98 7.67 11.94
C LEU A 43 -2.34 9.07 12.48
N VAL A 44 -3.63 9.32 12.77
CA VAL A 44 -4.13 10.60 13.30
C VAL A 44 -3.54 11.02 14.65
N LYS A 45 -2.92 10.08 15.38
CA LYS A 45 -2.29 10.34 16.68
C LYS A 45 -0.86 10.86 16.53
N ASN A 46 -0.29 10.83 15.34
CA ASN A 46 1.07 11.30 15.10
C ASN A 46 1.14 12.83 15.03
N PRO A 47 2.22 13.47 15.51
CA PRO A 47 2.38 14.92 15.46
C PRO A 47 2.29 15.52 14.06
N TRP A 48 2.81 14.83 13.04
CA TRP A 48 2.80 15.27 11.64
C TRP A 48 1.39 15.36 11.05
N TRP A 49 0.42 14.60 11.58
CA TRP A 49 -0.95 14.55 11.03
C TRP A 49 -1.64 15.92 10.97
N GLN A 50 -1.30 16.83 11.89
CA GLN A 50 -1.93 18.15 12.00
C GLN A 50 -1.64 19.07 10.79
N ASN A 51 -0.67 18.73 9.93
CA ASN A 51 -0.25 19.55 8.80
C ASN A 51 -1.06 19.26 7.51
N GLN A 52 -2.39 19.20 7.61
CA GLN A 52 -3.29 18.93 6.47
C GLN A 52 -3.09 17.57 5.78
N TRP A 53 -2.66 16.55 6.51
CA TRP A 53 -2.62 15.20 5.95
C TRP A 53 -4.02 14.63 5.81
N ASN A 54 -4.26 13.97 4.69
CA ASN A 54 -5.51 13.29 4.37
C ASN A 54 -5.27 11.80 4.28
N PHE A 55 -6.21 11.00 4.80
CA PHE A 55 -6.29 9.56 4.58
C PHE A 55 -7.28 9.27 3.46
N ILE A 56 -6.89 8.44 2.50
CA ILE A 56 -7.75 8.04 1.39
C ILE A 56 -7.77 6.53 1.28
N VAL A 57 -8.98 5.97 1.18
CA VAL A 57 -9.22 4.58 0.80
C VAL A 57 -9.52 4.55 -0.69
N TYR A 58 -8.79 3.72 -1.43
CA TYR A 58 -8.90 3.60 -2.88
C TYR A 58 -9.23 2.14 -3.26
N GLU A 59 -10.28 1.96 -4.05
CA GLU A 59 -10.72 0.68 -4.62
C GLU A 59 -10.73 -0.52 -3.62
N GLU A 60 -11.05 -0.26 -2.34
CA GLU A 60 -11.18 -1.25 -1.24
C GLU A 60 -9.91 -2.07 -0.91
N THR A 61 -8.85 -1.96 -1.71
CA THR A 61 -7.63 -2.78 -1.61
C THR A 61 -6.37 -1.94 -1.44
N GLU A 62 -6.54 -0.63 -1.39
CA GLU A 62 -5.47 0.33 -1.24
C GLU A 62 -5.86 1.44 -0.25
N ILE A 63 -4.87 1.90 0.50
CA ILE A 63 -4.93 3.19 1.20
C ILE A 63 -3.71 4.01 0.85
N TYR A 64 -3.86 5.32 0.90
CA TYR A 64 -2.73 6.22 0.90
C TYR A 64 -3.01 7.46 1.75
N ILE A 65 -1.93 8.12 2.12
CA ILE A 65 -1.94 9.45 2.70
C ILE A 65 -1.29 10.44 1.75
N SER A 66 -1.78 11.67 1.77
CA SER A 66 -1.18 12.79 1.04
C SER A 66 -1.41 14.09 1.81
N ASN A 67 -0.54 15.08 1.59
CA ASN A 67 -0.70 16.40 2.17
C ASN A 67 -1.65 17.23 1.31
N GLY A 68 -2.61 17.91 1.93
CA GLY A 68 -3.58 18.78 1.26
C GLY A 68 -2.98 19.97 0.53
N ASN A 69 -1.74 20.37 0.84
CA ASN A 69 -1.03 21.41 0.11
C ASN A 69 -0.28 20.87 -1.12
N TRP A 70 -0.13 19.55 -1.26
CA TRP A 70 0.62 18.92 -2.36
C TRP A 70 -0.32 18.48 -3.47
N VAL A 71 -1.12 19.42 -3.95
CA VAL A 71 -2.16 19.21 -4.96
C VAL A 71 -1.80 19.98 -6.22
N SER A 72 -1.89 19.34 -7.37
CA SER A 72 -1.61 19.95 -8.68
C SER A 72 -2.68 20.96 -9.09
N SER A 73 -2.46 21.68 -10.19
CA SER A 73 -3.47 22.57 -10.78
C SER A 73 -4.77 21.87 -11.24
N TYR A 74 -4.77 20.53 -11.28
CA TYR A 74 -5.92 19.69 -11.63
C TYR A 74 -6.63 19.10 -10.40
N ASP A 75 -6.35 19.60 -9.20
CA ASP A 75 -6.90 19.09 -7.93
C ASP A 75 -6.51 17.62 -7.64
N GLU A 76 -5.40 17.14 -8.22
CA GLU A 76 -4.86 15.79 -7.97
C GLU A 76 -3.66 15.84 -7.01
N TYR A 77 -3.63 14.94 -6.02
CA TYR A 77 -2.48 14.78 -5.13
C TYR A 77 -1.22 14.41 -5.91
N VAL A 78 -0.14 15.16 -5.67
CA VAL A 78 1.13 14.99 -6.40
C VAL A 78 1.99 13.90 -5.77
N ILE A 79 1.97 13.76 -4.45
CA ILE A 79 2.72 12.74 -3.71
C ILE A 79 1.77 11.85 -2.93
N LEU A 80 1.92 10.55 -3.09
CA LEU A 80 1.12 9.52 -2.41
C LEU A 80 2.04 8.62 -1.60
N ILE A 81 1.65 8.31 -0.36
CA ILE A 81 2.35 7.35 0.49
C ILE A 81 1.32 6.31 0.91
N GLY A 82 1.48 5.05 0.50
CA GLY A 82 0.38 4.10 0.60
C GLY A 82 0.77 2.66 0.79
N LEU A 83 -0.28 1.84 0.89
CA LEU A 83 -0.26 0.39 0.84
C LEU A 83 -1.27 -0.03 -0.22
N GLU A 84 -0.80 -0.64 -1.31
CA GLU A 84 -1.65 -1.13 -2.39
C GLU A 84 -1.70 -2.67 -2.44
N GLY A 85 -2.79 -3.18 -3.01
CA GLY A 85 -2.90 -4.59 -3.38
C GLY A 85 -3.14 -5.53 -2.22
N LEU A 86 -3.75 -5.07 -1.12
CA LEU A 86 -4.05 -5.92 0.01
C LEU A 86 -5.26 -6.83 -0.30
N THR A 87 -4.98 -7.91 -1.03
CA THR A 87 -5.96 -8.92 -1.46
C THR A 87 -5.54 -10.31 -0.97
N PRO A 88 -6.48 -11.26 -0.81
CA PRO A 88 -6.16 -12.63 -0.44
C PRO A 88 -5.09 -13.27 -1.32
N GLU A 89 -5.16 -13.06 -2.63
CA GLU A 89 -4.23 -13.66 -3.60
C GLU A 89 -2.81 -13.12 -3.45
N ARG A 90 -2.67 -11.80 -3.29
CA ARG A 90 -1.36 -11.15 -3.11
C ARG A 90 -0.77 -11.47 -1.74
N LEU A 91 -1.60 -11.56 -0.70
CA LEU A 91 -1.15 -11.91 0.66
C LEU A 91 -0.66 -13.35 0.78
N PHE A 92 -1.33 -14.31 0.14
CA PHE A 92 -0.99 -15.72 0.25
C PHE A 92 -0.15 -16.26 -0.92
N GLY A 93 0.42 -15.38 -1.75
CA GLY A 93 1.50 -15.69 -2.69
C GLY A 93 1.04 -16.27 -4.04
N MET A 94 -0.20 -16.04 -4.44
CA MET A 94 -0.71 -16.38 -5.78
C MET A 94 -0.36 -15.32 -6.84
N ASP A 95 0.05 -14.13 -6.39
CA ASP A 95 0.45 -12.99 -7.23
C ASP A 95 1.57 -12.18 -6.50
N ASN A 96 1.99 -11.06 -7.07
CA ASN A 96 2.94 -10.13 -6.47
C ASN A 96 2.46 -9.68 -5.08
N PRO A 97 3.35 -9.62 -4.07
CA PRO A 97 2.96 -9.24 -2.71
C PRO A 97 2.33 -7.84 -2.66
N PRO A 98 1.49 -7.54 -1.65
CA PRO A 98 1.06 -6.17 -1.38
C PRO A 98 2.28 -5.25 -1.20
N LEU A 99 2.12 -3.99 -1.56
CA LEU A 99 3.24 -3.06 -1.69
C LEU A 99 3.02 -1.82 -0.84
N LEU A 100 3.91 -1.57 0.09
CA LEU A 100 4.05 -0.23 0.67
C LEU A 100 4.81 0.64 -0.32
N TYR A 101 4.41 1.90 -0.49
CA TYR A 101 4.98 2.73 -1.53
C TYR A 101 5.01 4.22 -1.19
N VAL A 102 5.94 4.92 -1.85
CA VAL A 102 5.91 6.37 -2.09
C VAL A 102 5.85 6.58 -3.59
N LYS A 103 4.93 7.42 -4.06
CA LYS A 103 4.70 7.67 -5.48
C LYS A 103 4.57 9.16 -5.76
N SER A 104 5.08 9.61 -6.90
CA SER A 104 4.86 10.95 -7.46
C SER A 104 4.07 10.85 -8.76
N SER A 105 3.10 11.74 -8.95
CA SER A 105 2.43 11.91 -10.26
C SER A 105 3.28 12.72 -11.24
N ASP A 106 4.21 13.54 -10.74
CA ASP A 106 5.18 14.32 -11.50
C ASP A 106 6.55 13.63 -11.53
N TYR A 107 7.08 13.42 -12.75
CA TYR A 107 8.35 12.71 -12.96
C TYR A 107 9.56 13.53 -12.50
N GLY A 108 9.60 14.83 -12.81
CA GLY A 108 10.73 15.70 -12.48
C GLY A 108 10.86 15.90 -10.98
N LEU A 109 9.74 16.11 -10.30
CA LEU A 109 9.68 16.12 -8.84
C LEU A 109 10.09 14.76 -8.26
N GLY A 110 9.66 13.67 -8.87
CA GLY A 110 10.04 12.32 -8.47
C GLY A 110 11.55 12.10 -8.45
N GLU A 111 12.25 12.49 -9.53
CA GLU A 111 13.71 12.40 -9.62
C GLU A 111 14.40 13.26 -8.53
N LEU A 112 13.94 14.50 -8.34
CA LEU A 112 14.49 15.40 -7.32
C LEU A 112 14.31 14.84 -5.89
N LEU A 113 13.14 14.26 -5.60
CA LEU A 113 12.86 13.65 -4.30
C LEU A 113 13.72 12.40 -4.10
N ILE A 114 13.92 11.57 -5.12
CA ILE A 114 14.83 10.42 -5.03
C ILE A 114 16.25 10.85 -4.69
N GLU A 115 16.76 11.92 -5.31
CA GLU A 115 18.08 12.47 -4.98
C GLU A 115 18.17 12.92 -3.52
N LYS A 116 17.14 13.62 -3.02
CA LYS A 116 17.08 14.08 -1.62
C LYS A 116 16.98 12.91 -0.63
N LEU A 117 16.19 11.90 -0.95
CA LEU A 117 16.05 10.69 -0.13
C LEU A 117 17.34 9.86 -0.08
N LYS A 118 18.20 9.92 -1.10
CA LYS A 118 19.54 9.29 -1.06
C LYS A 118 20.53 10.05 -0.17
N GLU A 119 20.43 11.38 -0.13
CA GLU A 119 21.28 12.23 0.71
C GLU A 119 20.98 12.05 2.20
N GLU A 120 19.72 11.79 2.57
CA GLU A 120 19.42 11.27 3.89
C GLU A 120 19.93 9.83 3.97
N GLU A 121 21.13 9.66 4.52
CA GLU A 121 21.94 8.43 4.66
C GLU A 121 21.25 7.24 5.37
N MET A 122 19.92 7.23 5.47
CA MET A 122 19.09 6.17 5.99
C MET A 122 17.73 6.14 5.27
N LEU A 123 17.65 5.60 4.05
CA LEU A 123 16.42 4.93 3.61
C LEU A 123 16.16 3.79 4.60
N LYS A 124 15.41 4.08 5.67
CA LYS A 124 15.18 3.11 6.75
C LYS A 124 14.21 2.02 6.33
N GLN A 125 13.36 2.28 5.34
CA GLN A 125 12.25 1.42 4.95
C GLN A 125 12.03 1.46 3.44
N GLY A 126 12.11 0.30 2.79
CA GLY A 126 11.89 0.14 1.35
C GLY A 126 13.12 0.37 0.46
N ASP A 127 12.94 -0.01 -0.80
CA ASP A 127 13.92 0.10 -1.87
C ASP A 127 13.50 1.21 -2.84
N ILE A 128 14.45 2.00 -3.33
CA ILE A 128 14.17 2.96 -4.42
C ILE A 128 13.82 2.18 -5.68
N ASP A 129 12.68 2.50 -6.28
CA ASP A 129 12.30 1.95 -7.58
C ASP A 129 12.88 2.80 -8.72
N TYR A 130 13.77 2.19 -9.49
CA TYR A 130 14.39 2.81 -10.68
C TYR A 130 13.69 2.39 -11.99
N SER A 131 12.73 1.46 -11.90
CA SER A 131 12.12 0.79 -13.04
C SER A 131 10.83 1.45 -13.52
N SER A 132 10.13 2.17 -12.64
CA SER A 132 8.90 2.89 -12.96
C SER A 132 9.08 4.41 -12.82
N SER A 133 8.37 5.16 -13.65
CA SER A 133 8.46 6.63 -13.70
C SER A 133 7.71 7.34 -12.56
N ARG A 134 7.09 6.60 -11.63
CA ARG A 134 6.21 7.20 -10.62
C ARG A 134 6.45 6.69 -9.21
N TYR A 135 6.83 5.42 -9.02
CA TYR A 135 7.18 4.94 -7.70
C TYR A 135 8.59 5.42 -7.33
N LEU A 136 8.72 6.04 -6.17
CA LEU A 136 9.99 6.54 -5.66
C LEU A 136 10.61 5.51 -4.71
N VAL A 137 9.76 4.92 -3.87
CA VAL A 137 10.13 3.89 -2.90
C VAL A 137 9.07 2.81 -2.92
N THR A 138 9.49 1.56 -2.83
CA THR A 138 8.60 0.41 -2.69
C THR A 138 9.11 -0.55 -1.61
N GLN A 139 8.20 -1.19 -0.88
CA GLN A 139 8.55 -2.23 0.09
C GLN A 139 7.49 -3.34 0.03
N PRO A 140 7.81 -4.52 -0.51
CA PRO A 140 6.86 -5.63 -0.56
C PRO A 140 6.57 -6.14 0.85
N LEU A 141 5.29 -6.33 1.16
CA LEU A 141 4.84 -6.96 2.39
C LEU A 141 4.64 -8.46 2.14
N LYS A 142 5.49 -9.28 2.75
CA LYS A 142 5.36 -10.73 2.67
C LYS A 142 4.73 -11.26 3.96
N VAL A 143 3.54 -11.83 3.83
CA VAL A 143 2.88 -12.58 4.90
C VAL A 143 2.88 -14.05 4.52
N LEU A 144 3.39 -14.91 5.39
CA LEU A 144 3.28 -16.34 5.15
C LEU A 144 1.89 -16.83 5.61
N PRO A 145 1.26 -17.80 4.91
CA PRO A 145 -0.07 -18.31 5.30
C PRO A 145 -0.15 -18.84 6.74
N ASN A 146 0.96 -19.31 7.32
CA ASN A 146 1.04 -19.77 8.71
C ASN A 146 1.24 -18.64 9.74
N GLU A 147 1.31 -17.38 9.29
CA GLU A 147 1.50 -16.20 10.13
C GLU A 147 0.25 -15.32 10.21
N VAL A 148 -0.91 -15.81 9.78
CA VAL A 148 -2.19 -15.09 9.84
C VAL A 148 -2.51 -14.60 11.26
N GLU A 149 -2.24 -15.40 12.29
CA GLU A 149 -2.41 -14.98 13.70
C GLU A 149 -1.46 -13.84 14.13
N LYS A 150 -0.41 -13.58 13.35
CA LYS A 150 0.53 -12.48 13.54
C LYS A 150 0.33 -11.38 12.51
N PHE A 151 -0.71 -11.44 11.68
CA PHE A 151 -0.95 -10.51 10.57
C PHE A 151 -0.85 -9.06 11.04
N ASP A 152 -1.48 -8.74 12.16
CA ASP A 152 -1.40 -7.41 12.76
C ASP A 152 0.05 -6.96 13.01
N LYS A 153 0.87 -7.82 13.62
CA LYS A 153 2.27 -7.52 13.88
C LYS A 153 3.11 -7.42 12.60
N VAL A 154 2.81 -8.22 11.59
CA VAL A 154 3.61 -8.32 10.34
C VAL A 154 3.21 -7.25 9.32
N VAL A 155 1.97 -6.77 9.34
CA VAL A 155 1.43 -5.83 8.35
C VAL A 155 1.17 -4.47 8.97
N ARG A 156 0.46 -4.41 10.11
CA ARG A 156 0.04 -3.12 10.70
C ARG A 156 1.23 -2.28 11.11
N GLN A 157 2.10 -2.81 11.96
CA GLN A 157 3.20 -2.02 12.50
C GLN A 157 4.14 -1.56 11.36
N PRO A 158 4.56 -2.43 10.42
CA PRO A 158 5.34 -1.99 9.27
C PRO A 158 4.63 -0.96 8.39
N ALA A 159 3.32 -1.09 8.15
CA ALA A 159 2.57 -0.10 7.40
C ALA A 159 2.55 1.26 8.11
N LEU A 160 2.23 1.29 9.41
CA LEU A 160 2.23 2.53 10.20
C LEU A 160 3.61 3.17 10.28
N ASP A 161 4.65 2.37 10.49
CA ASP A 161 6.04 2.84 10.54
C ASP A 161 6.47 3.43 9.21
N PHE A 162 6.09 2.80 8.09
CA PHE A 162 6.41 3.25 6.74
C PHE A 162 5.71 4.57 6.40
N LEU A 163 4.39 4.60 6.57
CA LEU A 163 3.56 5.78 6.30
C LEU A 163 4.05 6.97 7.15
N SER A 164 4.29 6.76 8.44
CA SER A 164 4.73 7.82 9.36
C SER A 164 6.15 8.31 9.05
N TYR A 165 7.06 7.39 8.70
CA TYR A 165 8.42 7.74 8.35
C TYR A 165 8.46 8.61 7.09
N TYR A 166 7.75 8.22 6.03
CA TYR A 166 7.75 8.98 4.79
C TYR A 166 6.94 10.27 4.89
N ALA A 167 5.85 10.31 5.65
CA ALA A 167 5.14 11.56 5.91
C ALA A 167 6.08 12.58 6.57
N THR A 168 6.74 12.19 7.67
CA THR A 168 7.68 13.05 8.41
C THR A 168 8.88 13.45 7.55
N THR A 169 9.40 12.53 6.73
CA THR A 169 10.57 12.80 5.88
C THR A 169 10.23 13.77 4.76
N LEU A 170 9.09 13.57 4.08
CA LEU A 170 8.68 14.41 2.96
C LEU A 170 8.22 15.81 3.40
N GLU A 171 7.74 15.97 4.64
CA GLU A 171 7.46 17.30 5.21
C GLU A 171 8.68 18.23 5.19
N LYS A 172 9.89 17.69 5.36
CA LYS A 172 11.14 18.47 5.27
C LYS A 172 11.36 19.08 3.89
N TYR A 173 10.73 18.51 2.86
CA TYR A 173 10.83 18.92 1.47
C TYR A 173 9.57 19.62 0.97
N THR A 174 8.66 20.04 1.86
CA THR A 174 7.41 20.74 1.51
C THR A 174 7.66 21.91 0.56
N GLU A 175 8.64 22.78 0.85
CA GLU A 175 8.96 23.91 -0.03
C GLU A 175 9.43 23.48 -1.42
N LEU A 176 10.13 22.35 -1.54
CA LEU A 176 10.57 21.82 -2.83
C LEU A 176 9.37 21.26 -3.60
N ILE A 177 8.50 20.50 -2.93
CA ILE A 177 7.29 19.93 -3.50
C ILE A 177 6.39 21.06 -4.02
N GLU A 178 6.07 22.05 -3.17
CA GLU A 178 5.20 23.17 -3.50
C GLU A 178 5.71 24.02 -4.68
N LYS A 179 7.04 24.23 -4.79
CA LYS A 179 7.64 24.96 -5.91
C LYS A 179 7.51 24.23 -7.26
N ASN A 180 7.24 22.93 -7.24
CA ASN A 180 7.13 22.08 -8.43
C ASN A 180 5.69 21.59 -8.66
N LEU A 181 4.71 22.12 -7.93
CA LEU A 181 3.30 21.91 -8.25
C LEU A 181 3.00 22.66 -9.56
N SER A 182 2.70 21.91 -10.60
CA SER A 182 2.26 22.44 -11.91
C SER A 182 0.75 22.29 -12.10
#